data_AF-A0A955N1J9-F1
#
_entry.id   AF-A0A955N1J9-F1
#
_cell.length_a   1.000
_cell.length_b   1.000
_cell.length_c   1.000
_cell.angle_alpha   90.00
_cell.angle_beta   90.00
_cell.angle_gamma   90.00
#
_symmetry.space_group_name_H-M   'P 1'
#
loop_
_entity.id
_entity.type
_entity.pdbx_description
1 polymer ?
#
loop_
_entity_poly.entity_id
_entity_poly.type
_entity_poly.pdbx_seq_one_letter_code
_entity_poly.pdbx_strand_id
1 'polypeptide(L)'
;ELLSLYDDDPAVAKYNRILNNIMVGEGKTIHLQDGLDDTIVEIKDNWTEGDPGFVDPGKMNFNLKADSPVFEAGFQQIPFDKIGPRKKDR
;
A
#
# COMPACT_ATOMS: atom_id res chain seq x y z
N GLU A 1 34.62 -9.90 -9.18
CA GLU A 1 33.23 -9.79 -9.65
C GLU A 1 33.11 -8.48 -10.43
N LEU A 2 32.56 -8.51 -11.65
CA LEU A 2 32.43 -7.32 -12.51
C LEU A 2 31.18 -6.55 -12.09
N LEU A 3 31.32 -5.22 -11.96
CA LEU A 3 30.24 -4.33 -11.54
C LEU A 3 29.25 -4.14 -12.71
N SER A 4 28.04 -4.70 -12.63
CA SER A 4 27.00 -4.63 -13.68
C SER A 4 26.22 -3.30 -13.70
N LEU A 5 26.78 -2.24 -13.11
CA LEU A 5 26.09 -0.96 -12.89
C LEU A 5 25.61 -0.30 -14.20
N TYR A 6 26.30 -0.55 -15.32
CA TYR A 6 25.96 0.02 -16.62
C TYR A 6 25.00 -0.84 -17.46
N ASP A 7 24.75 -2.08 -17.05
CA ASP A 7 23.87 -3.02 -17.77
C ASP A 7 22.42 -2.92 -17.29
N ASP A 8 22.15 -1.97 -16.39
CA ASP A 8 20.89 -1.82 -15.71
C ASP A 8 20.08 -0.64 -16.28
N ASP A 9 18.74 -0.75 -16.24
CA ASP A 9 17.83 0.34 -16.63
C ASP A 9 17.27 1.07 -15.39
N PRO A 10 17.96 2.09 -14.85
CA PRO A 10 17.57 2.74 -13.60
C PRO A 10 16.28 3.57 -13.73
N ALA A 11 15.80 3.84 -14.95
CA ALA A 11 14.57 4.59 -15.17
C ALA A 11 13.32 3.71 -14.98
N VAL A 12 13.46 2.39 -15.12
CA VAL A 12 12.36 1.44 -14.89
C VAL A 12 12.11 1.29 -13.39
N ALA A 13 10.83 1.32 -12.99
CA ALA A 13 10.37 1.18 -11.61
C ALA A 13 10.49 -0.26 -11.04
N LYS A 14 11.50 -1.01 -11.49
CA LYS A 14 11.78 -2.38 -11.03
C LYS A 14 12.12 -2.39 -9.54
N TYR A 15 11.81 -3.51 -8.90
CA TYR A 15 11.94 -3.71 -7.44
C TYR A 15 10.99 -2.88 -6.58
N ASN A 16 10.10 -2.08 -7.17
CA ASN A 16 9.00 -1.48 -6.42
C ASN A 16 7.98 -2.56 -6.02
N ARG A 17 7.39 -2.36 -4.84
CA ARG A 17 6.43 -3.28 -4.26
C ARG A 17 5.25 -2.49 -3.72
N ILE A 18 4.05 -2.83 -4.17
CA ILE A 18 2.78 -2.27 -3.71
C ILE A 18 2.08 -3.38 -2.94
N LEU A 19 2.23 -3.38 -1.61
CA LEU A 19 1.83 -4.48 -0.75
C LEU A 19 0.96 -4.02 0.41
N ASN A 20 -0.01 -4.86 0.81
CA ASN A 20 -0.77 -4.67 2.05
C ASN A 20 -1.48 -3.31 2.17
N ASN A 21 -1.94 -2.73 1.05
CA ASN A 21 -2.70 -1.49 1.07
C ASN A 21 -4.20 -1.77 1.10
N ILE A 22 -4.97 -0.84 1.67
CA ILE A 22 -6.43 -0.78 1.47
C ILE A 22 -6.70 0.34 0.47
N MET A 23 -7.22 -0.02 -0.71
CA MET A 23 -7.47 0.91 -1.80
C MET A 23 -8.98 1.02 -2.04
N VAL A 24 -9.54 2.20 -1.76
CA VAL A 24 -10.97 2.47 -1.86
C VAL A 24 -11.22 3.63 -2.81
N GLY A 25 -12.13 3.44 -3.75
CA GLY A 25 -12.51 4.44 -4.74
C GLY A 25 -13.25 3.81 -5.91
N GLU A 26 -13.80 4.63 -6.79
CA GLU A 26 -14.38 4.17 -8.04
C GLU A 26 -13.28 3.91 -9.08
N GLY A 27 -13.46 2.86 -9.88
CA GLY A 27 -12.53 2.49 -10.95
C GLY A 27 -11.45 1.49 -10.55
N LYS A 28 -10.49 1.26 -11.44
CA LYS A 28 -9.38 0.34 -11.20
C LYS A 28 -8.34 1.06 -10.34
N THR A 29 -8.01 0.48 -9.20
CA THR A 29 -7.16 1.12 -8.18
C THR A 29 -5.67 1.16 -8.54
N ILE A 30 -5.22 0.27 -9.42
CA ILE A 30 -3.84 0.25 -9.94
C ILE A 30 -3.85 0.25 -11.47
N HIS A 31 -3.21 1.29 -12.04
CA HIS A 31 -2.98 1.45 -13.46
C HIS A 31 -1.48 1.60 -13.73
N LEU A 32 -0.83 0.50 -14.11
CA LEU A 32 0.56 0.52 -14.57
C LEU A 32 0.61 1.07 -16.00
N GLN A 33 1.52 2.03 -16.24
CA GLN A 33 1.71 2.72 -17.53
C GLN A 33 3.13 2.47 -18.07
N ASP A 34 3.44 2.99 -19.26
CA ASP A 34 4.78 2.95 -19.86
C ASP A 34 5.39 1.54 -19.99
N GLY A 35 4.54 0.55 -20.26
CA GLY A 35 4.94 -0.85 -20.42
C GLY A 35 5.22 -1.57 -19.10
N LEU A 36 4.93 -0.96 -17.95
CA LEU A 36 4.99 -1.63 -16.66
C LEU A 36 3.86 -2.65 -16.51
N ASP A 37 4.21 -3.80 -15.94
CA ASP A 37 3.29 -4.85 -15.53
C ASP A 37 3.68 -5.42 -14.16
N ASP A 38 2.92 -6.42 -13.70
CA ASP A 38 3.11 -7.10 -12.42
C ASP A 38 4.33 -8.03 -12.39
N THR A 39 5.04 -8.21 -13.50
CA THR A 39 6.35 -8.87 -13.55
C THR A 39 7.49 -7.91 -13.21
N ILE A 40 7.29 -6.61 -13.43
CA ILE A 40 8.25 -5.54 -13.12
C ILE A 40 8.03 -4.95 -11.73
N VAL A 41 6.75 -4.76 -11.35
CA VAL A 41 6.34 -4.20 -10.04
C VAL A 41 5.57 -5.26 -9.27
N GLU A 42 6.04 -5.61 -8.07
CA GLU A 42 5.33 -6.58 -7.25
C GLU A 42 4.05 -5.97 -6.67
N ILE A 43 2.90 -6.54 -6.99
CA ILE A 43 1.60 -6.14 -6.46
C ILE A 43 0.98 -7.34 -5.77
N LYS A 44 0.80 -7.27 -4.45
CA LYS A 44 0.32 -8.41 -3.66
C LYS A 44 -0.42 -7.97 -2.40
N ASP A 45 -1.39 -8.78 -1.96
CA ASP A 45 -2.06 -8.62 -0.67
C ASP A 45 -2.71 -7.23 -0.45
N ASN A 46 -3.08 -6.52 -1.52
CA ASN A 46 -3.83 -5.26 -1.41
C ASN A 46 -5.33 -5.55 -1.40
N TRP A 47 -6.05 -4.94 -0.47
CA TRP A 47 -7.50 -4.96 -0.46
C TRP A 47 -8.04 -3.97 -1.49
N THR A 48 -8.68 -4.49 -2.53
CA THR A 48 -9.38 -3.71 -3.57
C THR A 48 -10.85 -4.09 -3.68
N GLU A 49 -11.35 -4.95 -2.79
CA GLU A 49 -12.67 -5.56 -2.88
C GLU A 49 -13.70 -4.81 -2.01
N GLY A 50 -14.33 -3.78 -2.58
CA GLY A 50 -15.48 -3.14 -1.92
C GLY A 50 -15.18 -2.48 -0.57
N ASP A 51 -16.14 -2.53 0.36
CA ASP A 51 -16.09 -1.82 1.63
C ASP A 51 -15.10 -2.48 2.62
N PRO A 52 -14.01 -1.79 3.03
CA PRO A 52 -13.09 -2.32 4.02
C PRO A 52 -13.64 -2.23 5.45
N GLY A 53 -14.81 -1.64 5.70
CA GLY A 53 -15.37 -1.52 7.03
C GLY A 53 -14.73 -0.41 7.86
N PHE A 54 -14.52 0.77 7.26
CA PHE A 54 -14.14 1.97 8.02
C PHE A 54 -15.22 2.35 9.05
N VAL A 55 -14.80 2.95 10.17
CA VAL A 55 -15.71 3.37 11.24
C VAL A 55 -16.57 4.56 10.82
N ASP A 56 -15.96 5.64 10.30
CA ASP A 56 -16.69 6.83 9.80
C ASP A 56 -15.82 7.64 8.81
N PRO A 57 -15.72 7.20 7.54
CA PRO A 57 -14.88 7.88 6.55
C PRO A 57 -15.37 9.30 6.23
N GLY A 58 -16.67 9.59 6.39
CA GLY A 58 -17.24 10.93 6.20
C GLY A 58 -16.74 11.95 7.22
N LYS A 59 -16.31 11.49 8.40
CA LYS A 59 -15.60 12.31 9.41
C LYS A 59 -14.08 12.10 9.41
N MET A 60 -13.52 11.53 8.34
CA MET A 60 -12.11 11.17 8.21
C MET A 60 -11.61 10.17 9.29
N ASN A 61 -12.52 9.36 9.85
CA ASN A 61 -12.16 8.27 10.74
C ASN A 61 -11.99 6.98 9.93
N PHE A 62 -10.77 6.77 9.44
CA PHE A 62 -10.36 5.59 8.66
C PHE A 62 -9.87 4.43 9.53
N ASN A 63 -10.16 4.44 10.84
CA ASN A 63 -10.01 3.24 11.64
C ASN A 63 -10.96 2.15 11.12
N LEU A 64 -10.53 0.91 11.22
CA LEU A 64 -11.31 -0.25 10.82
C LEU A 64 -12.18 -0.71 11.99
N LYS A 65 -13.40 -1.15 11.70
CA LYS A 65 -14.23 -1.86 12.68
C LYS A 65 -13.54 -3.17 13.07
N ALA A 66 -13.79 -3.65 14.29
CA ALA A 66 -13.14 -4.85 14.82
C ALA A 66 -13.43 -6.12 14.00
N ASP A 67 -14.55 -6.13 13.28
CA ASP A 67 -15.03 -7.19 12.39
C ASP A 67 -14.75 -6.91 10.90
N SER A 68 -13.83 -5.99 10.60
CA SER A 68 -13.49 -5.65 9.22
C SER A 68 -12.94 -6.88 8.45
N PRO A 69 -13.42 -7.12 7.22
CA PRO A 69 -13.00 -8.27 6.42
C PRO A 69 -11.52 -8.17 5.97
N VAL A 70 -10.94 -6.97 5.98
CA VAL A 70 -9.55 -6.76 5.55
C VAL A 70 -8.54 -7.43 6.48
N PHE A 71 -8.92 -7.72 7.72
CA PHE A 71 -8.09 -8.47 8.66
C PHE A 71 -7.92 -9.93 8.25
N GLU A 72 -8.93 -10.54 7.65
CA GLU A 72 -8.83 -11.90 7.09
C GLU A 72 -7.90 -11.93 5.87
N ALA A 73 -7.85 -10.82 5.13
CA ALA A 73 -6.88 -10.61 4.05
C ALA A 73 -5.45 -10.32 4.55
N GLY A 74 -5.21 -10.32 5.86
CA GLY A 74 -3.90 -10.16 6.47
C GLY A 74 -3.44 -8.72 6.71
N PHE A 75 -4.31 -7.72 6.48
CA PHE A 75 -3.97 -6.33 6.76
C PHE A 75 -3.76 -6.10 8.26
N GLN A 76 -2.73 -5.32 8.60
CA GLN A 76 -2.46 -4.91 9.97
C GLN A 76 -2.74 -3.42 10.12
N GLN A 77 -3.59 -3.08 11.10
CA GLN A 77 -3.97 -1.68 11.34
C GLN A 77 -2.74 -0.82 11.64
N ILE A 78 -2.65 0.32 10.95
CA ILE A 78 -1.56 1.28 11.15
C ILE A 78 -1.68 1.88 12.56
N PRO A 79 -0.65 1.74 13.42
CA PRO A 79 -0.67 2.30 14.76
C PRO A 79 -0.36 3.79 14.70
N PHE A 80 -1.36 4.61 14.36
CA PHE A 80 -1.20 6.06 14.22
C PHE A 80 -0.67 6.76 15.48
N ASP A 81 -0.92 6.17 16.65
CA ASP A 81 -0.40 6.60 17.95
C ASP A 81 1.12 6.42 18.10
N LYS A 82 1.75 5.57 17.28
CA LYS A 82 3.17 5.23 17.35
C LYS A 82 4.02 5.81 16.21
N ILE A 83 3.41 6.55 15.28
CA ILE A 83 4.08 7.13 14.12
C ILE A 83 4.09 8.66 14.16
N GLY A 84 5.00 9.26 13.40
CA GLY A 84 5.18 10.71 13.35
C GLY A 84 6.26 11.25 14.31
N PRO A 85 6.53 12.56 14.26
CA PRO A 85 7.56 13.18 15.09
C PRO A 85 7.25 13.00 16.57
N ARG A 86 8.15 12.35 17.31
CA ARG A 86 8.03 12.27 18.77
C ARG A 86 8.32 13.64 19.35
N LYS A 87 7.46 14.11 20.26
CA LYS A 87 7.81 15.26 21.09
C LYS A 87 9.05 14.87 21.89
N LYS A 88 10.15 15.61 21.71
CA LYS A 88 11.25 15.52 22.68
C LYS A 88 10.70 16.05 23.99
N ASP A 89 10.82 15.27 25.05
CA ASP A 89 10.62 15.77 26.41
C ASP A 89 11.56 16.97 26.58
N ARG A 90 10.97 18.13 26.86
CA ARG A 90 11.69 19.38 27.11
C ARG A 90 12.00 19.48 28.59
#